data_AF-A0A7S3UHW5-F1
#
_entry.id   AF-A0A7S3UHW5-F1
#
_cell.length_a   1.000
_cell.length_b   1.000
_cell.length_c   1.000
_cell.angle_alpha   90.00
_cell.angle_beta   90.00
_cell.angle_gamma   90.00
#
_symmetry.space_group_name_H-M   'P 1'
#
loop_
_entity.id
_entity.type
_entity.pdbx_description
1 polymer ?
#
loop_
_entity_poly.entity_id
_entity_poly.type
_entity_poly.pdbx_seq_one_letter_code
_entity_poly.pdbx_strand_id
1 'polypeptide(L)'
;SLLFSGSWGLTALEVATLVSLFGASKLLPAEKLDVGGSMPFKEFSRFLLAKAVVTRLYNTYLEAVFFAFPKYRTQPSREHALHQKKDLCGRDMEQLSSIHRHDKITMLSQFGLNLALYL
;
A
#
# COMPACT_ATOMS: atom_id res chain seq x y z
N SER A 1 12.27 10.41 -7.71
CA SER A 1 11.90 9.20 -6.96
C SER A 1 10.53 8.69 -7.36
N LEU A 2 10.44 7.84 -8.39
CA LEU A 2 9.17 7.26 -8.85
C LEU A 2 8.65 6.15 -7.92
N LEU A 3 9.55 5.44 -7.23
CA LEU A 3 9.19 4.40 -6.25
C LEU A 3 8.80 4.94 -4.87
N PHE A 4 9.06 6.23 -4.62
CA PHE A 4 8.79 6.92 -3.35
C PHE A 4 7.94 8.19 -3.55
N SER A 5 7.13 8.28 -4.60
CA SER A 5 6.16 9.37 -4.78
C SER A 5 5.00 9.31 -3.77
N GLY A 6 4.83 8.16 -3.10
CA GLY A 6 3.80 7.95 -2.10
C GLY A 6 4.10 8.62 -0.76
N SER A 7 3.04 8.90 0.01
CA SER A 7 3.13 9.40 1.39
C SER A 7 4.16 8.62 2.21
N TRP A 8 5.14 9.34 2.79
CA TRP A 8 6.13 8.75 3.70
C TRP A 8 5.46 8.01 4.86
N GLY A 9 4.39 8.58 5.42
CA GLY A 9 3.66 7.95 6.51
C GLY A 9 2.99 6.63 6.12
N LEU A 10 2.54 6.49 4.87
CA LEU A 10 1.99 5.22 4.38
C LEU A 10 3.09 4.19 4.17
N THR A 11 4.22 4.61 3.60
CA THR A 11 5.40 3.75 3.42
C THR A 11 5.93 3.25 4.76
N ALA A 12 6.04 4.12 5.76
CA ALA A 12 6.47 3.74 7.10
C ALA A 12 5.52 2.73 7.76
N LEU A 13 4.21 2.93 7.61
CA LEU A 13 3.21 2.03 8.15
C LEU A 13 3.24 0.64 7.46
N GLU A 14 3.42 0.60 6.14
CA GLU A 14 3.56 -0.64 5.37
C GLU A 14 4.83 -1.40 5.73
N VAL A 15 5.96 -0.69 5.87
CA VAL A 15 7.21 -1.30 6.34
C VAL A 15 7.04 -1.84 7.76
N ALA A 16 6.39 -1.09 8.66
CA ALA A 16 6.16 -1.53 10.03
C ALA A 16 5.31 -2.81 10.11
N THR A 17 4.24 -2.93 9.31
CA THR A 17 3.38 -4.12 9.27
C THR A 17 4.08 -5.33 8.63
N LEU A 18 4.88 -5.12 7.59
CA LEU A 18 5.64 -6.20 6.95
C LEU A 18 6.80 -6.69 7.84
N VAL A 19 7.52 -5.77 8.49
CA VAL A 19 8.61 -6.10 9.42
C VAL A 19 8.07 -6.82 10.65
N SER A 20 6.91 -6.42 11.19
CA SER A 20 6.31 -7.12 12.32
C SER A 20 5.90 -8.55 11.95
N LEU A 21 5.27 -8.76 10.79
CA LEU A 21 4.93 -10.09 10.27
C LEU A 21 6.17 -10.97 10.04
N PHE A 22 7.16 -10.42 9.34
CA PHE A 22 8.38 -11.16 9.00
C PHE A 22 9.20 -11.46 10.25
N GLY A 23 9.30 -10.49 11.17
CA GLY A 23 9.94 -10.63 12.47
C GLY A 23 9.26 -11.69 13.33
N ALA A 24 7.93 -11.69 13.42
CA ALA A 24 7.16 -12.72 14.10
C ALA A 24 7.45 -14.12 13.52
N SER A 25 7.51 -14.25 12.19
CA SER A 25 7.82 -15.52 11.53
C SER A 25 9.23 -16.05 11.77
N LYS A 26 10.15 -15.22 12.29
CA LYS A 26 11.54 -15.57 12.56
C LYS A 26 11.84 -15.77 14.04
N LEU A 27 11.18 -15.01 14.91
CA LEU A 27 11.46 -14.97 16.34
C LEU A 27 10.58 -15.91 17.16
N LEU A 28 9.38 -16.25 16.67
CA LEU A 28 8.46 -17.13 17.37
C LEU A 28 8.55 -18.57 16.83
N PRO A 29 8.41 -19.58 17.69
CA PRO A 29 8.41 -20.97 17.28
C PRO A 29 7.19 -21.27 16.40
N ALA A 30 7.41 -22.08 15.36
CA ALA A 30 6.39 -22.46 14.38
C ALA A 30 5.13 -23.05 15.04
N GLU A 31 5.30 -23.82 16.11
CA GLU A 31 4.20 -24.44 16.89
C GLU A 31 3.21 -23.43 17.48
N LYS A 32 3.61 -22.16 17.67
CA LYS A 32 2.72 -21.10 18.19
C LYS A 32 2.06 -20.27 17.11
N LEU A 33 2.55 -20.36 15.86
CA LEU A 33 2.12 -19.51 14.76
C LEU A 33 1.48 -20.30 13.62
N ASP A 34 1.82 -21.57 13.44
CA ASP A 34 1.26 -22.40 12.41
C ASP A 34 -0.09 -22.93 12.85
N VAL A 35 -1.12 -22.63 12.05
CA VAL A 35 -2.48 -23.11 12.28
C VAL A 35 -2.68 -24.38 11.45
N GLY A 36 -3.12 -25.46 12.09
CA GLY A 36 -3.33 -26.74 11.42
C GLY A 36 -4.35 -26.63 10.29
N GLY A 37 -3.96 -27.02 9.07
CA GLY A 37 -4.79 -26.89 7.86
C GLY A 37 -4.54 -25.62 7.05
N SER A 38 -3.79 -24.66 7.58
CA SER A 38 -3.34 -23.45 6.87
C SER A 38 -1.93 -23.62 6.31
N MET A 39 -1.53 -22.70 5.42
CA MET A 39 -0.14 -22.60 4.99
C MET A 39 0.74 -22.19 6.19
N PRO A 40 2.03 -22.59 6.26
CA PRO A 40 2.92 -22.15 7.32
C PRO A 40 3.04 -20.61 7.39
N PHE A 41 3.13 -20.05 8.60
CA PHE A 41 3.12 -18.60 8.82
C PHE A 41 4.27 -17.90 8.08
N LYS A 42 5.39 -18.60 7.91
CA LYS A 42 6.56 -18.13 7.17
C LYS A 42 6.31 -17.99 5.68
N GLU A 43 5.55 -18.90 5.08
CA GLU A 43 5.19 -18.80 3.67
C GLU A 43 4.10 -17.73 3.48
N PHE A 44 3.17 -17.63 4.43
CA PHE A 44 2.18 -16.55 4.47
C PHE A 44 2.83 -15.16 4.54
N SER A 45 3.83 -14.98 5.41
CA SER A 45 4.53 -13.70 5.55
C SER A 45 5.32 -13.32 4.28
N ARG A 46 5.94 -14.30 3.63
CA ARG A 46 6.60 -14.10 2.31
C ARG A 46 5.60 -13.74 1.21
N PHE A 47 4.45 -14.40 1.18
CA PHE A 47 3.39 -14.11 0.24
C PHE A 47 2.89 -12.67 0.39
N LEU A 48 2.62 -12.22 1.62
CA LEU A 48 2.20 -10.85 1.87
C LEU A 48 3.26 -9.82 1.47
N LEU A 49 4.55 -10.12 1.70
CA LEU A 49 5.65 -9.28 1.25
C LEU A 49 5.73 -9.20 -0.28
N ALA A 50 5.64 -10.32 -0.98
CA ALA A 50 5.61 -10.34 -2.43
C ALA A 50 4.40 -9.58 -3.00
N LYS A 51 3.22 -9.78 -2.42
CA LYS A 51 1.99 -9.06 -2.77
C LYS A 51 2.19 -7.55 -2.61
N ALA A 52 2.78 -7.09 -1.51
CA ALA A 52 3.05 -5.67 -1.27
C ALA A 52 3.96 -5.08 -2.35
N VAL A 53 5.06 -5.77 -2.69
CA VAL A 53 5.97 -5.34 -3.76
C VAL A 53 5.27 -5.24 -5.11
N VAL A 54 4.53 -6.28 -5.50
CA VAL A 54 3.78 -6.30 -6.77
C VAL A 54 2.75 -5.17 -6.81
N THR A 55 2.02 -4.96 -5.71
CA THR A 55 1.02 -3.89 -5.62
C THR A 55 1.65 -2.51 -5.77
N ARG A 56 2.80 -2.26 -5.13
CA ARG A 56 3.53 -0.99 -5.30
C ARG A 56 3.97 -0.79 -6.74
N LEU A 57 4.60 -1.79 -7.35
CA LEU A 57 5.04 -1.71 -8.75
C LEU A 57 3.88 -1.44 -9.71
N TYR A 58 2.76 -2.15 -9.51
CA TYR A 58 1.56 -1.97 -10.32
C TYR A 58 0.97 -0.57 -10.16
N ASN A 59 0.86 -0.06 -8.93
CA ASN A 59 0.36 1.29 -8.68
C ASN A 59 1.29 2.37 -9.25
N THR A 60 2.61 2.21 -9.11
CA THR A 60 3.59 3.10 -9.74
C THR A 60 3.48 3.09 -11.26
N TYR A 61 3.26 1.91 -11.86
CA TYR A 61 3.02 1.80 -13.30
C TYR A 61 1.74 2.53 -13.72
N LEU A 62 0.62 2.32 -13.02
CA LEU A 62 -0.63 3.01 -13.31
C LEU A 62 -0.48 4.54 -13.17
N GLU A 63 0.25 4.99 -12.15
CA GLU A 63 0.56 6.40 -11.96
C GLU A 63 1.40 6.96 -13.13
N ALA A 64 2.43 6.22 -13.56
CA ALA A 64 3.24 6.60 -14.72
C ALA A 64 2.40 6.69 -16.00
N VAL A 65 1.50 5.73 -16.24
CA VAL A 65 0.56 5.74 -17.39
C VAL A 65 -0.38 6.94 -17.31
N PHE A 66 -0.94 7.23 -16.13
CA PHE A 66 -1.80 8.38 -15.91
C PHE A 66 -1.11 9.71 -16.25
N PHE A 67 0.18 9.83 -15.95
CA PHE A 67 0.97 11.01 -16.29
C PHE A 67 1.41 11.07 -17.74
N ALA A 68 1.80 9.93 -18.33
CA ALA A 68 2.25 9.84 -19.71
C ALA A 68 1.13 10.10 -20.74
N PHE A 69 -0.13 9.79 -20.40
CA PHE A 69 -1.26 9.89 -21.33
C PHE A 69 -2.39 10.81 -20.83
N PRO A 70 -2.16 12.14 -20.73
CA PRO A 70 -3.16 13.08 -20.23
C PRO A 70 -4.45 13.12 -21.05
N LYS A 71 -4.37 12.84 -22.36
CA LYS A 71 -5.50 12.82 -23.30
C LYS A 71 -6.56 11.75 -23.02
N TYR A 72 -6.24 10.73 -22.22
CA TYR A 72 -7.17 9.65 -21.86
C TYR A 72 -7.68 9.75 -20.42
N ARG A 73 -7.40 10.85 -19.73
CA ARG A 73 -7.90 11.07 -18.36
C ARG A 73 -9.41 11.27 -18.41
N THR A 74 -10.13 10.54 -17.58
CA THR A 74 -11.60 10.63 -17.43
C THR A 74 -12.03 11.64 -16.37
N GLN A 75 -11.09 12.19 -15.58
CA GLN A 75 -11.38 13.19 -14.56
C GLN A 75 -11.67 14.57 -15.20
N PRO A 76 -12.69 15.30 -14.69
CA PRO A 76 -13.04 16.61 -15.21
C PRO A 76 -11.90 17.61 -14.98
N SER A 77 -11.66 18.47 -15.98
CA SER A 77 -10.56 19.47 -15.99
C SER A 77 -10.56 20.42 -14.79
N ARG A 78 -11.70 20.57 -14.10
CA ARG A 78 -11.86 21.36 -12.89
C ARG A 78 -11.12 20.78 -11.68
N GLU A 79 -10.86 19.47 -11.65
CA GLU A 79 -9.99 18.81 -10.65
C GLU A 79 -8.49 19.02 -10.94
N HIS A 80 -8.17 19.62 -12.10
CA HIS A 80 -6.83 20.10 -12.44
C HIS A 80 -6.72 21.63 -12.31
N ALA A 81 -7.77 22.32 -11.83
CA ALA A 81 -7.76 23.76 -11.60
C ALA A 81 -6.85 24.07 -10.41
N LEU A 82 -5.83 24.87 -10.68
CA LEU A 82 -4.65 25.09 -9.84
C LEU A 82 -4.99 25.85 -8.56
N HIS A 83 -5.08 25.18 -7.41
CA HIS A 83 -4.92 25.84 -6.11
C HIS A 83 -3.42 25.98 -5.75
N GLN A 84 -3.11 26.98 -4.91
CA GLN A 84 -1.78 27.57 -4.71
C GLN A 84 -0.66 26.64 -4.22
N LYS A 85 -0.95 25.44 -3.69
CA LYS A 85 0.05 24.46 -3.24
C LYS A 85 -0.04 23.16 -4.05
N LYS A 86 1.02 22.83 -4.78
CA LYS A 86 1.12 21.64 -5.64
C LYS A 86 1.88 20.50 -4.99
N ASP A 87 1.38 19.30 -5.23
CA ASP A 87 2.18 18.08 -5.26
C ASP A 87 2.84 17.97 -6.65
N LEU A 88 3.93 17.22 -6.77
CA LEU A 88 4.65 16.96 -8.03
C LEU A 88 3.72 16.52 -9.18
N CYS A 89 2.60 15.92 -8.80
CA CYS A 89 1.57 15.32 -9.65
C CYS A 89 0.41 16.26 -10.02
N GLY A 90 0.40 17.52 -9.55
CA GLY A 90 -0.65 18.49 -9.88
C GLY A 90 -2.04 18.18 -9.31
N ARG A 91 -2.11 17.31 -8.30
CA ARG A 91 -3.35 16.96 -7.57
C ARG A 91 -3.69 18.04 -6.54
N ASP A 92 -4.99 18.19 -6.27
CA ASP A 92 -5.45 19.00 -5.14
C ASP A 92 -5.02 18.36 -3.80
N MET A 93 -4.56 19.19 -2.87
CA MET A 93 -3.99 18.75 -1.59
C MET A 93 -5.05 18.19 -0.65
N GLU A 94 -6.26 18.74 -0.65
CA GLU A 94 -7.35 18.23 0.18
C GLU A 94 -7.76 16.84 -0.26
N GLN A 95 -7.96 16.64 -1.58
CA GLN A 95 -8.21 15.34 -2.17
C GLN A 95 -7.07 14.34 -1.88
N LEU A 96 -5.82 14.76 -2.04
CA LEU A 96 -4.65 13.93 -1.75
C LEU A 96 -4.62 13.50 -0.28
N SER A 97 -4.96 14.41 0.64
CA SER A 97 -5.03 14.10 2.07
C SER A 97 -6.12 13.08 2.41
N SER A 98 -7.28 13.19 1.76
CA SER A 98 -8.40 12.25 1.90
C SER A 98 -8.03 10.87 1.37
N ILE A 99 -7.41 10.80 0.19
CA ILE A 99 -6.89 9.57 -0.41
C ILE A 99 -5.88 8.92 0.54
N HIS A 100 -4.89 9.67 1.04
CA HIS A 100 -3.91 9.13 1.99
C HIS A 100 -4.56 8.59 3.28
N ARG A 101 -5.64 9.22 3.76
CA ARG A 101 -6.36 8.72 4.93
C ARG A 101 -7.08 7.40 4.62
N HIS A 102 -7.79 7.34 3.49
CA HIS A 102 -8.47 6.12 3.05
C HIS A 102 -7.48 4.98 2.81
N ASP A 103 -6.34 5.25 2.17
CA ASP A 103 -5.31 4.25 1.92
C ASP A 103 -4.75 3.66 3.21
N LYS A 104 -4.50 4.48 4.25
CA LYS A 104 -4.07 3.99 5.57
C LYS A 104 -5.10 3.07 6.20
N ILE A 105 -6.38 3.45 6.15
CA ILE A 105 -7.47 2.66 6.74
C ILE A 105 -7.62 1.35 5.98
N THR A 106 -7.64 1.39 4.65
CA THR A 106 -7.72 0.20 3.79
C THR A 106 -6.55 -0.74 4.03
N MET A 107 -5.33 -0.22 4.18
CA MET A 107 -4.17 -1.06 4.45
C MET A 107 -4.28 -1.75 5.82
N LEU A 108 -4.67 -1.02 6.86
CA LEU A 108 -4.85 -1.59 8.20
C LEU A 108 -6.01 -2.61 8.23
N SER A 109 -7.12 -2.34 7.56
CA SER A 109 -8.26 -3.25 7.51
C SER A 109 -7.94 -4.52 6.72
N GLN A 110 -7.25 -4.40 5.57
CA GLN A 110 -6.77 -5.56 4.82
C GLN A 110 -5.73 -6.35 5.62
N PHE A 111 -4.81 -5.69 6.32
CA PHE A 111 -3.84 -6.37 7.18
C PHE A 111 -4.55 -7.17 8.29
N GLY A 112 -5.48 -6.53 9.00
CA GLY A 112 -6.27 -7.18 10.04
C GLY A 112 -7.10 -8.36 9.51
N LEU A 113 -7.74 -8.19 8.34
CA LEU A 113 -8.48 -9.26 7.69
C LEU A 113 -7.60 -10.44 7.30
N ASN A 114 -6.42 -10.19 6.71
CA ASN A 114 -5.49 -11.26 6.34
C ASN A 114 -5.02 -12.05 7.57
N LEU A 115 -4.75 -11.37 8.69
CA LEU A 115 -4.40 -12.02 9.95
C LEU A 115 -5.58 -12.81 10.53
N ALA A 116 -6.79 -12.25 10.53
CA ALA A 116 -7.98 -12.91 11.04
C ALA A 116 -8.39 -14.14 10.21
N LEU A 117 -8.08 -14.16 8.92
CA LEU A 117 -8.29 -15.33 8.06
C LEU A 117 -7.21 -16.41 8.25
N TYR A 118 -6.04 -16.03 8.74
CA TYR A 118 -4.93 -16.95 8.97
C TYR A 118 -5.06 -17.68 10.32
N LEU A 119 -5.50 -16.96 11.36
CA LEU A 119 -5.78 -17.47 12.71
C LEU A 119 -7.03 -18.35 12.75
#